data_AF-A0AAU8WFN6-F1
#
_entry.id   AF-A0AAU8WFN6-F1
#
_cell.length_a   1.000
_cell.length_b   1.000
_cell.length_c   1.000
_cell.angle_alpha   90.00
_cell.angle_beta   90.00
_cell.angle_gamma   90.00
#
_symmetry.space_group_name_H-M   'P 1'
#
loop_
_entity.id
_entity.type
_entity.pdbx_description
1 polymer ?
#
loop_
_entity_poly.entity_id
_entity_poly.type
_entity_poly.pdbx_seq_one_letter_code
_entity_poly.pdbx_strand_id
1 'polypeptide(L)'
;MKTINKITIGLLSLSIVASVNAATTLKMGMQASVGSVEYNSAKMLADKLEEVSQGELKLALYPSAQLGDDRAMLQQLTLGDLDITYAEFGRMGLWIPRAEAVMLPYVAKDFGHLRRMFESDFGQGVRDEMLQKFNWRALDTWYNGTRETTSNRPLNSIEDFKGLKLRVPNAKQNLNYAKLSGASPTPMSFSEVYLALQTNAVDGQENPLPTIKTMKFYEVQKNLAMTHHIVNDQMVIISESTWQKLSDKDKDIIQKAVQKVGEAHTQTVKTQEEELVSFFKSEGINVTYPDLEPFREAMQPLYKEFDNNIGQPIVSKLAAM
;
A
#
# COMPACT_ATOMS: atom_id res chain seq x y z
N MET A 1 64.11 -61.50 -23.63
CA MET A 1 62.94 -62.30 -23.20
C MET A 1 62.52 -61.84 -21.81
N LYS A 2 61.20 -61.69 -21.59
CA LYS A 2 60.49 -61.32 -20.33
C LYS A 2 60.17 -59.83 -20.12
N THR A 3 59.13 -59.45 -20.86
CA THR A 3 57.98 -58.61 -20.49
C THR A 3 57.53 -58.72 -19.02
N ILE A 4 57.25 -57.58 -18.36
CA ILE A 4 56.23 -57.46 -17.30
C ILE A 4 55.49 -56.12 -17.46
N ASN A 5 54.19 -56.23 -17.66
CA ASN A 5 53.18 -55.18 -17.75
C ASN A 5 53.10 -54.30 -16.51
N LYS A 6 52.97 -52.99 -16.70
CA LYS A 6 52.29 -52.09 -15.74
C LYS A 6 51.12 -51.42 -16.44
N ILE A 7 49.94 -51.98 -16.21
CA ILE A 7 48.66 -51.36 -16.53
C ILE A 7 48.42 -50.31 -15.45
N THR A 8 48.56 -49.03 -15.81
CA THR A 8 48.15 -47.91 -14.96
C THR A 8 46.67 -47.64 -15.25
N ILE A 9 45.79 -48.08 -14.35
CA ILE A 9 44.38 -47.70 -14.35
C ILE A 9 44.31 -46.25 -13.88
N GLY A 10 44.05 -45.32 -14.80
CA GLY A 10 43.70 -43.95 -14.46
C GLY A 10 42.26 -43.90 -13.95
N LEU A 11 42.06 -43.67 -12.66
CA LEU A 11 40.77 -43.27 -12.12
C LEU A 11 40.46 -41.86 -12.65
N LEU A 12 39.54 -41.75 -13.61
CA LEU A 12 38.85 -40.50 -13.91
C LEU A 12 37.87 -40.23 -12.76
N SER A 13 38.28 -39.42 -11.80
CA SER A 13 37.34 -38.79 -10.86
C SER A 13 36.52 -37.76 -11.63
N LEU A 14 35.27 -38.10 -11.98
CA LEU A 14 34.28 -37.11 -12.41
C LEU A 14 33.96 -36.21 -11.20
N SER A 15 34.63 -35.08 -11.11
CA SER A 15 34.25 -34.00 -10.22
C SER A 15 32.93 -33.42 -10.73
N ILE A 16 31.81 -33.83 -10.13
CA ILE A 16 30.55 -33.10 -10.27
C ILE A 16 30.78 -31.76 -9.58
N VAL A 17 31.15 -30.75 -10.36
CA VAL A 17 31.15 -29.37 -9.89
C VAL A 17 29.69 -29.00 -9.70
N ALA A 18 29.20 -29.13 -8.47
CA ALA A 18 27.94 -28.51 -8.09
C ALA A 18 28.17 -27.00 -8.23
N SER A 19 27.64 -26.40 -9.30
CA SER A 19 27.60 -24.96 -9.46
C SER A 19 26.74 -24.39 -8.32
N VAL A 20 27.39 -23.91 -7.26
CA VAL A 20 26.73 -23.09 -6.25
C VAL A 20 26.42 -21.77 -6.93
N ASN A 21 25.19 -21.62 -7.43
CA ASN A 21 24.70 -20.34 -7.91
C ASN A 21 24.65 -19.37 -6.72
N ALA A 22 25.21 -18.18 -6.89
CA ALA A 22 25.09 -17.13 -5.89
C ALA A 22 23.63 -16.75 -5.71
N ALA A 23 23.18 -16.58 -4.47
CA ALA A 23 21.81 -16.19 -4.16
C ALA A 23 21.44 -14.85 -4.83
N THR A 24 20.25 -14.78 -5.42
CA THR A 24 19.69 -13.54 -5.96
C THR A 24 19.14 -12.72 -4.79
N THR A 25 19.74 -11.56 -4.53
CA THR A 25 19.28 -10.64 -3.48
C THR A 25 18.49 -9.50 -4.10
N LEU A 26 17.18 -9.52 -3.89
CA LEU A 26 16.25 -8.45 -4.27
C LEU A 26 16.29 -7.33 -3.22
N LYS A 27 16.04 -6.10 -3.63
CA LYS A 27 15.95 -4.91 -2.78
C LYS A 27 14.52 -4.37 -2.76
N MET A 28 13.95 -4.20 -1.56
CA MET A 28 12.62 -3.64 -1.36
C MET A 28 12.67 -2.32 -0.59
N GLY A 29 12.20 -1.24 -1.22
CA GLY A 29 12.08 0.08 -0.61
C GLY A 29 10.65 0.35 -0.15
N MET A 30 10.48 1.01 0.99
CA MET A 30 9.16 1.43 1.48
C MET A 30 9.24 2.71 2.31
N GLN A 31 8.15 3.49 2.31
CA GLN A 31 8.03 4.69 3.15
C GLN A 31 7.79 4.34 4.62
N ALA A 32 7.09 3.22 4.87
CA ALA A 32 6.73 2.78 6.20
C ALA A 32 7.97 2.48 7.08
N SER A 33 7.89 2.85 8.35
CA SER A 33 8.99 2.70 9.31
C SER A 33 9.08 1.28 9.87
N VAL A 34 10.22 0.94 10.47
CA VAL A 34 10.38 -0.29 11.26
C VAL A 34 9.28 -0.38 12.33
N GLY A 35 8.64 -1.55 12.44
CA GLY A 35 7.55 -1.82 13.37
C GLY A 35 6.14 -1.58 12.81
N SER A 36 6.01 -0.92 11.65
CA SER A 36 4.75 -0.83 10.91
C SER A 36 4.26 -2.20 10.41
N VAL A 37 2.97 -2.30 10.07
CA VAL A 37 2.39 -3.53 9.51
C VAL A 37 3.03 -3.82 8.15
N GLU A 38 3.23 -2.80 7.32
CA GLU A 38 3.87 -2.92 6.01
C GLU A 38 5.31 -3.47 6.11
N TYR A 39 6.10 -2.97 7.06
CA TYR A 39 7.46 -3.46 7.31
C TYR A 39 7.46 -4.91 7.81
N ASN A 40 6.57 -5.23 8.75
CA ASN A 40 6.49 -6.59 9.29
C ASN A 40 6.04 -7.60 8.22
N SER A 41 5.13 -7.21 7.32
CA SER A 41 4.75 -8.02 6.16
C SER A 41 5.90 -8.16 5.15
N ALA A 42 6.66 -7.11 4.88
CA ALA A 42 7.84 -7.20 4.01
C ALA A 42 8.93 -8.11 4.61
N LYS A 43 9.09 -8.11 5.94
CA LYS A 43 9.97 -9.05 6.64
C LYS A 43 9.47 -10.49 6.52
N MET A 44 8.16 -10.71 6.70
CA MET A 44 7.55 -12.02 6.48
C MET A 44 7.75 -12.50 5.04
N LEU A 45 7.67 -11.60 4.06
CA LEU A 45 7.98 -11.90 2.65
C LEU A 45 9.45 -12.30 2.48
N ALA A 46 10.38 -11.57 3.08
CA ALA A 46 11.81 -11.90 3.04
C ALA A 46 12.07 -13.31 3.61
N ASP A 47 11.54 -13.60 4.79
CA ASP A 47 11.68 -14.90 5.45
C ASP A 47 11.07 -16.02 4.59
N LYS A 48 9.91 -15.77 3.96
CA LYS A 48 9.23 -16.76 3.11
C LYS A 48 9.97 -17.06 1.82
N LEU A 49 10.52 -16.02 1.18
CA LEU A 49 11.34 -16.19 -0.02
C LEU A 49 12.58 -17.01 0.29
N GLU A 50 13.29 -16.72 1.39
CA GLU A 50 14.47 -17.46 1.79
C GLU A 50 14.14 -18.93 2.13
N GLU A 51 13.05 -19.19 2.87
CA GLU A 51 12.58 -20.54 3.21
C GLU A 51 12.27 -21.37 1.95
N VAL A 52 11.39 -20.85 1.07
CA VAL A 52 10.86 -21.62 -0.07
C VAL A 52 11.90 -21.81 -1.17
N SER A 53 12.81 -20.85 -1.34
CA SER A 53 13.90 -20.93 -2.31
C SER A 53 15.15 -21.65 -1.76
N GLN A 54 15.14 -22.10 -0.50
CA GLN A 54 16.31 -22.71 0.15
C GLN A 54 17.54 -21.77 0.14
N GLY A 55 17.29 -20.47 0.29
CA GLY A 55 18.31 -19.42 0.27
C GLY A 55 18.74 -18.92 -1.11
N GLU A 56 18.16 -19.43 -2.20
CA GLU A 56 18.44 -18.95 -3.57
C GLU A 56 17.88 -17.54 -3.82
N LEU A 57 16.80 -17.16 -3.12
CA LEU A 57 16.19 -15.83 -3.14
C LEU A 57 16.31 -15.18 -1.76
N LYS A 58 16.79 -13.95 -1.72
CA LYS A 58 16.87 -13.10 -0.52
C LYS A 58 16.22 -11.75 -0.79
N LEU A 59 15.74 -11.11 0.27
CA LEU A 59 15.11 -9.78 0.18
C LEU A 59 15.71 -8.83 1.23
N ALA A 60 16.43 -7.82 0.77
CA ALA A 60 16.95 -6.73 1.60
C ALA A 60 15.91 -5.60 1.70
N LEU A 61 15.60 -5.16 2.92
CA LEU A 61 14.59 -4.14 3.19
C LEU A 61 15.21 -2.77 3.46
N TYR A 62 14.63 -1.73 2.88
CA TYR A 62 15.02 -0.33 3.01
C TYR A 62 13.81 0.52 3.45
N PRO A 63 13.50 0.54 4.76
CA PRO A 63 12.32 1.22 5.30
C PRO A 63 12.48 2.72 5.48
N SER A 64 11.44 3.37 6.03
CA SER A 64 11.46 4.76 6.48
C SER A 64 11.83 5.76 5.38
N ALA A 65 11.46 5.47 4.13
CA ALA A 65 11.77 6.31 2.96
C ALA A 65 13.28 6.61 2.79
N GLN A 66 14.17 5.74 3.27
CA GLN A 66 15.63 5.98 3.19
C GLN A 66 16.16 6.00 1.75
N LEU A 67 15.38 5.48 0.79
CA LEU A 67 15.66 5.52 -0.66
C LEU A 67 14.82 6.59 -1.39
N GLY A 68 14.20 7.51 -0.66
CA GLY A 68 13.28 8.52 -1.19
C GLY A 68 11.80 8.21 -0.95
N ASP A 69 10.92 9.08 -1.43
CA ASP A 69 9.47 8.88 -1.37
C ASP A 69 9.01 7.78 -2.36
N ASP A 70 7.72 7.46 -2.34
CA ASP A 70 7.12 6.46 -3.23
C ASP A 70 7.38 6.75 -4.72
N ARG A 71 7.33 8.02 -5.14
CA ARG A 71 7.63 8.44 -6.53
C ARG A 71 9.08 8.14 -6.91
N ALA A 72 10.02 8.47 -6.02
CA ALA A 72 11.43 8.19 -6.24
C ALA A 72 11.72 6.69 -6.29
N MET A 73 11.08 5.88 -5.44
CA MET A 73 11.23 4.42 -5.45
C MET A 73 10.59 3.77 -6.68
N LEU A 74 9.42 4.24 -7.11
CA LEU A 74 8.79 3.82 -8.38
C LEU A 74 9.68 4.16 -9.59
N GLN A 75 10.32 5.33 -9.59
CA GLN A 75 11.30 5.67 -10.62
C GLN A 75 12.51 4.73 -10.60
N GLN A 76 13.01 4.36 -9.42
CA GLN A 76 14.09 3.37 -9.30
C GLN A 76 13.68 1.98 -9.82
N LEU A 77 12.42 1.56 -9.65
CA LEU A 77 11.88 0.37 -10.31
C LEU A 77 11.94 0.48 -11.84
N THR A 78 11.55 1.63 -12.39
CA THR A 78 11.59 1.89 -13.84
C THR A 78 13.00 1.77 -14.40
N LEU A 79 14.00 2.29 -13.66
CA LEU A 79 15.42 2.27 -14.03
C LEU A 79 16.09 0.91 -13.74
N GLY A 80 15.50 0.08 -12.87
CA GLY A 80 16.07 -1.20 -12.45
C GLY A 80 17.08 -1.09 -11.31
N ASP A 81 17.11 0.04 -10.58
CA ASP A 81 17.98 0.28 -9.43
C ASP A 81 17.38 -0.29 -8.12
N LEU A 82 16.05 -0.43 -8.08
CA LEU A 82 15.29 -1.05 -7.00
C LEU A 82 14.40 -2.15 -7.57
N ASP A 83 14.27 -3.26 -6.83
CA ASP A 83 13.55 -4.43 -7.33
C ASP A 83 12.07 -4.38 -6.97
N ILE A 84 11.73 -4.08 -5.73
CA ILE A 84 10.36 -4.12 -5.22
C ILE A 84 10.03 -2.85 -4.45
N THR A 85 8.80 -2.36 -4.57
CA THR A 85 8.28 -1.32 -3.68
C THR A 85 6.76 -1.45 -3.50
N TYR A 86 6.22 -0.68 -2.57
CA TYR A 86 4.78 -0.53 -2.38
C TYR A 86 4.27 0.74 -3.08
N ALA A 87 3.05 0.69 -3.61
CA ALA A 87 2.28 1.88 -3.94
C ALA A 87 0.77 1.58 -3.92
N GLU A 88 -0.05 2.54 -3.51
CA GLU A 88 -1.51 2.40 -3.55
C GLU A 88 -2.01 2.33 -5.00
N PHE A 89 -3.10 1.61 -5.27
CA PHE A 89 -3.65 1.51 -6.62
C PHE A 89 -4.09 2.88 -7.16
N GLY A 90 -4.75 3.67 -6.31
CA GLY A 90 -5.17 5.04 -6.65
C GLY A 90 -4.00 6.00 -6.91
N ARG A 91 -2.83 5.75 -6.31
CA ARG A 91 -1.62 6.57 -6.50
C ARG A 91 -1.14 6.58 -7.94
N MET A 92 -1.48 5.55 -8.71
CA MET A 92 -1.21 5.49 -10.15
C MET A 92 -1.87 6.63 -10.93
N GLY A 93 -2.88 7.29 -10.37
CA GLY A 93 -3.51 8.49 -10.93
C GLY A 93 -2.54 9.63 -11.32
N LEU A 94 -1.36 9.70 -10.69
CA LEU A 94 -0.32 10.67 -11.06
C LEU A 94 0.27 10.42 -12.46
N TRP A 95 0.24 9.18 -12.95
CA TRP A 95 0.79 8.77 -14.25
C TRP A 95 -0.29 8.29 -15.23
N ILE A 96 -1.32 7.62 -14.71
CA ILE A 96 -2.43 7.02 -15.44
C ILE A 96 -3.72 7.64 -14.87
N PRO A 97 -4.18 8.79 -15.39
CA PRO A 97 -5.20 9.61 -14.74
C PRO A 97 -6.48 8.87 -14.35
N ARG A 98 -6.92 7.90 -15.16
CA ARG A 98 -8.13 7.10 -14.87
C ARG A 98 -8.02 6.28 -13.57
N ALA A 99 -6.80 5.91 -13.15
CA ALA A 99 -6.58 5.13 -11.93
C ALA A 99 -6.89 5.94 -10.66
N GLU A 100 -6.87 7.27 -10.72
CA GLU A 100 -7.29 8.14 -9.60
C GLU A 100 -8.73 7.85 -9.14
N ALA A 101 -9.58 7.30 -10.03
CA ALA A 101 -10.98 7.01 -9.76
C ALA A 101 -11.20 6.09 -8.54
N VAL A 102 -10.30 5.12 -8.30
CA VAL A 102 -10.47 4.11 -7.23
C VAL A 102 -10.22 4.68 -5.83
N MET A 103 -9.54 5.83 -5.74
CA MET A 103 -9.26 6.52 -4.48
C MET A 103 -10.09 7.80 -4.29
N LEU A 104 -11.04 8.09 -5.18
CA LEU A 104 -12.01 9.14 -4.90
C LEU A 104 -12.79 8.75 -3.62
N PRO A 105 -13.02 9.70 -2.69
CA PRO A 105 -13.64 9.37 -1.42
C PRO A 105 -14.98 8.66 -1.63
N TYR A 106 -15.23 7.56 -0.92
CA TYR A 106 -16.44 6.73 -0.98
C TYR A 106 -16.73 5.95 -2.29
N VAL A 107 -15.82 5.90 -3.26
CA VAL A 107 -15.99 5.04 -4.45
C VAL A 107 -15.81 3.56 -4.11
N ALA A 108 -14.70 3.21 -3.47
CA ALA A 108 -14.54 1.89 -2.88
C ALA A 108 -15.42 1.77 -1.62
N LYS A 109 -16.22 0.71 -1.55
CA LYS A 109 -17.16 0.46 -0.44
C LYS A 109 -16.46 -0.20 0.74
N ASP A 110 -15.55 -1.10 0.41
CA ASP A 110 -14.70 -1.88 1.30
C ASP A 110 -13.52 -2.42 0.48
N PHE A 111 -12.59 -3.13 1.12
CA PHE A 111 -11.45 -3.72 0.43
C PHE A 111 -11.83 -4.82 -0.56
N GLY A 112 -12.89 -5.58 -0.30
CA GLY A 112 -13.37 -6.59 -1.26
C GLY A 112 -13.82 -5.95 -2.57
N HIS A 113 -14.50 -4.80 -2.49
CA HIS A 113 -14.84 -3.98 -3.64
C HIS A 113 -13.58 -3.44 -4.34
N LEU A 114 -12.63 -2.85 -3.60
CA LEU A 114 -11.37 -2.34 -4.18
C LEU A 114 -10.56 -3.45 -4.89
N ARG A 115 -10.48 -4.64 -4.31
CA ARG A 115 -9.83 -5.80 -4.93
C ARG A 115 -10.51 -6.21 -6.24
N ARG A 116 -11.85 -6.21 -6.30
CA ARG A 116 -12.57 -6.43 -7.57
C ARG A 116 -12.23 -5.36 -8.61
N MET A 117 -12.03 -4.09 -8.21
CA MET A 117 -11.58 -3.04 -9.14
C MET A 117 -10.21 -3.36 -9.73
N PHE A 118 -9.26 -3.79 -8.90
CA PHE A 118 -7.90 -4.15 -9.31
C PHE A 118 -7.85 -5.38 -10.25
N GLU A 119 -8.71 -6.36 -9.99
CA GLU A 119 -8.80 -7.61 -10.75
C GLU A 119 -9.67 -7.50 -12.03
N SER A 120 -10.52 -6.47 -12.13
CA SER A 120 -11.38 -6.22 -13.29
C SER A 120 -10.61 -5.88 -14.57
N ASP A 121 -11.30 -5.86 -15.72
CA ASP A 121 -10.73 -5.39 -17.00
C ASP A 121 -10.18 -3.95 -16.92
N PHE A 122 -10.84 -3.08 -16.14
CA PHE A 122 -10.32 -1.73 -15.87
C PHE A 122 -8.97 -1.81 -15.13
N GLY A 123 -8.90 -2.62 -14.07
CA GLY A 123 -7.70 -2.80 -13.27
C GLY A 123 -6.57 -3.46 -14.07
N GLN A 124 -6.87 -4.48 -14.86
CA GLN A 124 -5.95 -5.09 -15.81
C GLN A 124 -5.41 -4.06 -16.79
N GLY A 125 -6.28 -3.24 -17.40
CA GLY A 125 -5.85 -2.19 -18.32
C GLY A 125 -4.98 -1.12 -17.68
N VAL A 126 -5.15 -0.82 -16.38
CA VAL A 126 -4.20 0.05 -15.64
C VAL A 126 -2.87 -0.67 -15.41
N ARG A 127 -2.89 -1.93 -14.96
CA ARG A 127 -1.68 -2.73 -14.73
C ARG A 127 -0.86 -2.97 -15.99
N ASP A 128 -1.51 -3.17 -17.14
CA ASP A 128 -0.85 -3.32 -18.43
C ASP A 128 -0.14 -2.03 -18.85
N GLU A 129 -0.77 -0.87 -18.61
CA GLU A 129 -0.16 0.43 -18.89
C GLU A 129 0.99 0.74 -17.92
N MET A 130 0.87 0.36 -16.64
CA MET A 130 1.95 0.43 -15.65
C MET A 130 3.18 -0.36 -16.13
N LEU A 131 2.96 -1.58 -16.59
CA LEU A 131 3.99 -2.46 -17.11
C LEU A 131 4.64 -1.89 -18.37
N GLN A 132 3.82 -1.51 -19.35
CA GLN A 132 4.27 -1.08 -20.68
C GLN A 132 5.00 0.26 -20.67
N LYS A 133 4.57 1.23 -19.86
CA LYS A 133 5.15 2.59 -19.84
C LYS A 133 6.27 2.76 -18.83
N PHE A 134 6.22 2.03 -17.71
CA PHE A 134 7.05 2.33 -16.56
C PHE A 134 7.84 1.13 -16.02
N ASN A 135 7.75 -0.05 -16.65
CA ASN A 135 8.36 -1.30 -16.17
C ASN A 135 7.86 -1.70 -14.78
N TRP A 136 6.59 -1.42 -14.46
CA TRP A 136 5.99 -1.74 -13.16
C TRP A 136 5.06 -2.93 -13.28
N ARG A 137 5.48 -4.08 -12.74
CA ARG A 137 4.61 -5.26 -12.62
C ARG A 137 3.97 -5.29 -11.24
N ALA A 138 2.66 -5.03 -11.18
CA ALA A 138 1.88 -5.24 -9.95
C ALA A 138 1.62 -6.74 -9.76
N LEU A 139 2.06 -7.29 -8.62
CA LEU A 139 1.96 -8.72 -8.29
C LEU A 139 0.70 -9.05 -7.49
N ASP A 140 0.26 -8.14 -6.61
CA ASP A 140 -0.92 -8.28 -5.76
C ASP A 140 -1.32 -6.90 -5.19
N THR A 141 -2.52 -6.79 -4.62
CA THR A 141 -3.03 -5.65 -3.85
C THR A 141 -3.40 -6.12 -2.46
N TRP A 142 -2.89 -5.45 -1.42
CA TRP A 142 -3.07 -5.81 -0.02
C TRP A 142 -3.87 -4.73 0.71
N TYR A 143 -4.78 -5.11 1.60
CA TYR A 143 -5.57 -4.12 2.36
C TYR A 143 -4.68 -3.37 3.35
N ASN A 144 -4.66 -2.05 3.29
CA ASN A 144 -3.85 -1.21 4.17
C ASN A 144 -4.67 -0.26 5.05
N GLY A 145 -5.92 -0.65 5.33
CA GLY A 145 -6.81 0.02 6.27
C GLY A 145 -7.77 1.00 5.61
N THR A 146 -8.83 1.34 6.33
CA THR A 146 -9.79 2.36 5.91
C THR A 146 -9.49 3.64 6.70
N ARG A 147 -9.46 4.76 5.99
CA ARG A 147 -9.14 6.06 6.59
C ARG A 147 -10.32 6.55 7.43
N GLU A 148 -10.01 6.93 8.65
CA GLU A 148 -10.95 7.48 9.63
C GLU A 148 -10.53 8.89 10.07
N THR A 149 -11.42 9.62 10.74
CA THR A 149 -11.18 11.03 11.09
C THR A 149 -11.07 11.20 12.60
N THR A 150 -9.95 11.71 13.10
CA THR A 150 -9.83 12.12 14.51
C THR A 150 -10.00 13.61 14.66
N SER A 151 -10.47 14.05 15.82
CA SER A 151 -10.67 15.48 16.10
C SER A 151 -10.59 15.84 17.58
N ASN A 152 -10.33 17.12 17.85
CA ASN A 152 -10.38 17.73 19.19
C ASN A 152 -11.82 17.94 19.72
N ARG A 153 -12.84 17.81 18.87
CA ARG A 153 -14.27 17.89 19.21
C ARG A 153 -15.09 16.78 18.53
N PRO A 154 -16.25 16.34 19.07
CA PRO A 154 -17.04 15.28 18.46
C PRO A 154 -17.47 15.58 17.02
N LEU A 155 -17.54 14.53 16.20
CA LEU A 155 -18.07 14.57 14.83
C LEU A 155 -19.18 13.53 14.72
N ASN A 156 -20.42 13.94 14.96
CA ASN A 156 -21.59 13.05 14.97
C ASN A 156 -22.31 13.02 13.62
N SER A 157 -22.08 14.03 12.78
CA SER A 157 -22.68 14.18 11.45
C SER A 157 -21.77 15.00 10.53
N ILE A 158 -22.10 15.08 9.23
CA ILE A 158 -21.39 15.93 8.28
C ILE A 158 -21.43 17.42 8.67
N GLU A 159 -22.48 17.86 9.35
CA GLU A 159 -22.61 19.25 9.80
C GLU A 159 -21.50 19.66 10.77
N ASP A 160 -20.99 18.71 11.55
CA ASP A 160 -19.89 18.94 12.47
C ASP A 160 -18.56 19.18 11.75
N PHE A 161 -18.43 18.88 10.46
CA PHE A 161 -17.20 19.17 9.71
C PHE A 161 -17.05 20.66 9.38
N LYS A 162 -18.15 21.44 9.42
CA LYS A 162 -18.12 22.88 9.14
C LYS A 162 -17.14 23.61 10.05
N GLY A 163 -16.17 24.30 9.43
CA GLY A 163 -15.13 25.06 10.14
C GLY A 163 -14.07 24.21 10.83
N LEU A 164 -14.08 22.87 10.69
CA LEU A 164 -13.02 21.99 11.18
C LEU A 164 -11.74 22.23 10.36
N LYS A 165 -10.65 22.67 10.99
CA LYS A 165 -9.32 22.70 10.33
C LYS A 165 -8.78 21.27 10.24
N LEU A 166 -9.15 20.55 9.19
CA LEU A 166 -8.79 19.15 9.02
C LEU A 166 -7.45 19.03 8.30
N ARG A 167 -6.43 18.52 9.00
CA ARG A 167 -5.16 18.18 8.39
C ARG A 167 -5.35 17.03 7.42
N VAL A 168 -4.83 17.21 6.21
CA VAL A 168 -4.76 16.18 5.15
C VAL A 168 -3.34 16.12 4.58
N PRO A 169 -2.90 15.00 3.98
CA PRO A 169 -1.68 14.98 3.18
C PRO A 169 -1.85 15.84 1.91
N ASN A 170 -0.75 16.15 1.24
CA ASN A 170 -0.77 16.86 -0.05
C ASN A 170 -1.17 15.92 -1.21
N ALA A 171 -2.32 15.27 -1.05
CA ALA A 171 -2.93 14.37 -2.01
C ALA A 171 -4.32 14.89 -2.36
N LYS A 172 -4.60 15.00 -3.67
CA LYS A 172 -5.80 15.65 -4.21
C LYS A 172 -7.09 15.08 -3.64
N GLN A 173 -7.17 13.77 -3.42
CA GLN A 173 -8.40 13.15 -2.94
C GLN A 173 -8.66 13.37 -1.45
N ASN A 174 -7.61 13.44 -0.63
CA ASN A 174 -7.75 13.83 0.77
C ASN A 174 -8.19 15.29 0.89
N LEU A 175 -7.64 16.17 0.05
CA LEU A 175 -8.07 17.57 -0.07
C LEU A 175 -9.54 17.67 -0.48
N ASN A 176 -9.97 16.88 -1.48
CA ASN A 176 -11.36 16.82 -1.92
C ASN A 176 -12.28 16.32 -0.80
N TYR A 177 -11.91 15.25 -0.09
CA TYR A 177 -12.66 14.75 1.06
C TYR A 177 -12.89 15.85 2.11
N ALA A 178 -11.82 16.49 2.57
CA ALA A 178 -11.93 17.56 3.58
C ALA A 178 -12.78 18.73 3.07
N LYS A 179 -12.59 19.18 1.83
CA LYS A 179 -13.35 20.31 1.27
C LYS A 179 -14.84 19.97 1.09
N LEU A 180 -15.15 18.82 0.50
CA LEU A 180 -16.51 18.43 0.15
C LEU A 180 -17.32 17.97 1.37
N SER A 181 -16.66 17.47 2.42
CA SER A 181 -17.31 17.26 3.73
C SER A 181 -17.64 18.57 4.46
N GLY A 182 -17.18 19.73 3.97
CA GLY A 182 -17.41 21.04 4.58
C GLY A 182 -16.34 21.48 5.57
N ALA A 183 -15.29 20.69 5.76
CA ALA A 183 -14.12 21.08 6.54
C ALA A 183 -13.20 22.06 5.77
N SER A 184 -12.31 22.69 6.52
CA SER A 184 -11.24 23.54 5.99
C SER A 184 -9.97 22.71 5.86
N PRO A 185 -9.57 22.26 4.65
CA PRO A 185 -8.37 21.45 4.47
C PRO A 185 -7.10 22.24 4.83
N THR A 186 -6.24 21.62 5.64
CA THR A 186 -4.93 22.16 6.01
C THR A 186 -3.83 21.18 5.60
N PRO A 187 -3.27 21.27 4.37
CA PRO A 187 -2.21 20.37 3.93
C PRO A 187 -0.94 20.57 4.77
N MET A 188 -0.36 19.49 5.28
CA MET A 188 0.80 19.53 6.16
C MET A 188 1.66 18.27 6.03
N SER A 189 2.98 18.39 6.23
CA SER A 189 3.87 17.23 6.29
C SER A 189 3.45 16.29 7.42
N PHE A 190 3.59 14.98 7.20
CA PHE A 190 3.19 13.99 8.19
C PHE A 190 3.97 14.10 9.51
N SER A 191 5.24 14.51 9.45
CA SER A 191 6.10 14.69 10.61
C SER A 191 5.66 15.81 11.56
N GLU A 192 4.87 16.76 11.08
CA GLU A 192 4.44 17.95 11.85
C GLU A 192 3.09 17.73 12.56
N VAL A 193 2.37 16.67 12.20
CA VAL A 193 0.96 16.47 12.55
C VAL A 193 0.76 16.36 14.06
N TYR A 194 1.56 15.56 14.76
CA TYR A 194 1.38 15.36 16.21
C TYR A 194 1.41 16.70 16.96
N LEU A 195 2.44 17.51 16.71
CA LEU A 195 2.59 18.82 17.37
C LEU A 195 1.47 19.79 16.97
N ALA A 196 1.06 19.77 15.70
CA ALA A 196 -0.04 20.62 15.22
C ALA A 196 -1.39 20.25 15.87
N LEU A 197 -1.63 18.96 16.12
CA LEU A 197 -2.82 18.49 16.85
C LEU A 197 -2.72 18.84 18.34
N GLN A 198 -1.55 18.61 18.96
CA GLN A 198 -1.29 18.88 20.38
C GLN A 198 -1.51 20.35 20.74
N THR A 199 -1.12 21.25 19.84
CA THR A 199 -1.24 22.72 20.02
C THR A 199 -2.56 23.28 19.48
N ASN A 200 -3.43 22.43 18.91
CA ASN A 200 -4.66 22.82 18.23
C ASN A 200 -4.46 23.83 17.07
N ALA A 201 -3.26 23.84 16.47
CA ALA A 201 -3.01 24.55 15.21
C ALA A 201 -3.94 24.01 14.11
N VAL A 202 -4.15 22.69 14.10
CA VAL A 202 -5.21 21.98 13.36
C VAL A 202 -6.16 21.28 14.35
N ASP A 203 -7.41 21.09 13.95
CA ASP A 203 -8.45 20.55 14.83
C ASP A 203 -8.55 19.02 14.76
N GLY A 204 -8.14 18.45 13.63
CA GLY A 204 -8.22 17.02 13.38
C GLY A 204 -7.28 16.57 12.28
N GLN A 205 -7.25 15.27 12.06
CA GLN A 205 -6.57 14.64 10.92
C GLN A 205 -7.36 13.45 10.44
N GLU A 206 -7.00 12.93 9.27
CA GLU A 206 -7.56 11.69 8.75
C GLU A 206 -6.46 10.69 8.37
N ASN A 207 -6.62 9.42 8.77
CA ASN A 207 -5.72 8.28 8.50
C ASN A 207 -6.35 6.95 8.92
N PRO A 208 -5.79 5.80 8.47
CA PRO A 208 -6.15 4.49 9.01
C PRO A 208 -5.87 4.36 10.51
N LEU A 209 -6.66 3.51 11.18
CA LEU A 209 -6.51 3.26 12.62
C LEU A 209 -5.10 2.83 13.04
N PRO A 210 -4.39 1.93 12.30
CA PRO A 210 -3.03 1.54 12.68
C PRO A 210 -2.06 2.72 12.69
N THR A 211 -2.18 3.64 11.73
CA THR A 211 -1.38 4.86 11.66
C THR A 211 -1.65 5.78 12.87
N ILE A 212 -2.93 5.95 13.23
CA ILE A 212 -3.33 6.74 14.41
C ILE A 212 -2.68 6.20 15.68
N LYS A 213 -2.59 4.87 15.84
CA LYS A 213 -1.90 4.24 16.97
C LYS A 213 -0.38 4.38 16.91
N THR A 214 0.24 4.03 15.78
CA THR A 214 1.71 4.07 15.63
C THR A 214 2.25 5.47 15.88
N MET A 215 1.55 6.51 15.40
CA MET A 215 1.94 7.90 15.59
C MET A 215 1.43 8.53 16.90
N LYS A 216 0.72 7.74 17.71
CA LYS A 216 0.17 8.19 19.00
C LYS A 216 -0.77 9.39 18.90
N PHE A 217 -1.44 9.61 17.77
CA PHE A 217 -2.37 10.73 17.62
C PHE A 217 -3.54 10.68 18.60
N TYR A 218 -3.88 9.50 19.10
CA TYR A 218 -4.87 9.31 20.17
C TYR A 218 -4.49 10.01 21.49
N GLU A 219 -3.21 10.31 21.75
CA GLU A 219 -2.81 11.08 22.94
C GLU A 219 -3.19 12.57 22.84
N VAL A 220 -3.40 13.08 21.62
CA VAL A 220 -3.60 14.51 21.31
C VAL A 220 -4.91 14.78 20.58
N GLN A 221 -5.81 13.79 20.53
CA GLN A 221 -7.13 13.85 19.91
C GLN A 221 -8.12 13.16 20.85
N LYS A 222 -9.32 13.72 21.03
CA LYS A 222 -10.30 13.18 22.00
C LYS A 222 -11.45 12.43 21.35
N ASN A 223 -11.54 12.50 20.02
CA ASN A 223 -12.63 11.91 19.25
C ASN A 223 -12.10 11.20 18.02
N LEU A 224 -12.80 10.14 17.63
CA LEU A 224 -12.59 9.38 16.42
C LEU A 224 -13.95 9.13 15.76
N ALA A 225 -14.14 9.59 14.54
CA ALA A 225 -15.31 9.32 13.73
C ALA A 225 -15.00 8.26 12.68
N MET A 226 -15.80 7.20 12.69
CA MET A 226 -15.77 6.13 11.70
C MET A 226 -16.43 6.64 10.42
N THR A 227 -15.63 7.32 9.60
CA THR A 227 -16.04 8.04 8.39
C THR A 227 -15.91 7.20 7.14
N HIS A 228 -15.06 6.17 7.17
CA HIS A 228 -14.86 5.19 6.10
C HIS A 228 -14.65 5.84 4.71
N HIS A 229 -13.95 6.98 4.67
CA HIS A 229 -14.00 7.86 3.51
C HIS A 229 -13.09 7.42 2.37
N ILE A 230 -12.00 6.71 2.66
CA ILE A 230 -11.09 6.14 1.65
C ILE A 230 -10.65 4.77 2.16
N VAL A 231 -10.81 3.74 1.32
CA VAL A 231 -10.24 2.41 1.55
C VAL A 231 -8.86 2.38 0.93
N ASN A 232 -7.82 2.13 1.72
CA ASN A 232 -6.45 2.05 1.22
C ASN A 232 -6.05 0.62 0.90
N ASP A 233 -5.22 0.49 -0.14
CA ASP A 233 -4.44 -0.70 -0.43
C ASP A 233 -2.95 -0.39 -0.52
N GLN A 234 -2.13 -1.42 -0.57
CA GLN A 234 -0.77 -1.36 -1.05
C GLN A 234 -0.59 -2.44 -2.12
N MET A 235 -0.30 -2.03 -3.35
CA MET A 235 0.18 -2.94 -4.36
C MET A 235 1.62 -3.32 -4.07
N VAL A 236 1.97 -4.59 -4.25
CA VAL A 236 3.37 -5.02 -4.34
C VAL A 236 3.78 -4.95 -5.79
N ILE A 237 4.74 -4.08 -6.09
CA ILE A 237 5.21 -3.84 -7.45
C ILE A 237 6.65 -4.31 -7.57
N ILE A 238 6.94 -5.11 -8.58
CA ILE A 238 8.30 -5.51 -8.95
C ILE A 238 8.72 -4.83 -10.25
N SER A 239 10.00 -4.46 -10.36
CA SER A 239 10.60 -3.98 -11.61
C SER A 239 10.51 -5.08 -12.66
N GLU A 240 10.00 -4.76 -13.85
CA GLU A 240 9.94 -5.72 -14.96
C GLU A 240 11.35 -6.13 -15.42
N SER A 241 12.32 -5.23 -15.33
CA SER A 241 13.73 -5.50 -15.62
C SER A 241 14.31 -6.58 -14.69
N THR A 242 13.87 -6.61 -13.43
CA THR A 242 14.22 -7.67 -12.47
C THR A 242 13.42 -8.93 -12.77
N TRP A 243 12.10 -8.81 -12.98
CA TRP A 243 11.21 -9.94 -13.25
C TRP A 243 11.69 -10.79 -14.44
N GLN A 244 12.10 -10.16 -15.54
CA GLN A 244 12.53 -10.86 -16.75
C GLN A 244 13.84 -11.65 -16.60
N LYS A 245 14.66 -11.35 -15.58
CA LYS A 245 15.91 -12.09 -15.29
C LYS A 245 15.69 -13.34 -14.44
N LEU A 246 14.52 -13.46 -13.81
CA LEU A 246 14.19 -14.58 -12.93
C LEU A 246 13.80 -15.81 -13.74
N SER A 247 14.16 -16.99 -13.21
CA SER A 247 13.66 -18.26 -13.73
C SER A 247 12.15 -18.38 -13.51
N ASP A 248 11.47 -19.23 -14.29
CA ASP A 248 10.03 -19.44 -14.11
C ASP A 248 9.70 -20.03 -12.72
N LYS A 249 10.63 -20.84 -12.17
CA LYS A 249 10.56 -21.32 -10.78
C LYS A 249 10.56 -20.15 -9.79
N ASP A 250 11.51 -19.21 -9.93
CA ASP A 250 11.64 -18.08 -9.00
C ASP A 250 10.46 -17.10 -9.12
N LYS A 251 9.98 -16.87 -10.34
CA LYS A 251 8.76 -16.10 -10.60
C LYS A 251 7.56 -16.68 -9.86
N ASP A 252 7.36 -17.99 -9.95
CA ASP A 252 6.27 -18.70 -9.26
C ASP A 252 6.42 -18.64 -7.72
N ILE A 253 7.65 -18.82 -7.21
CA ILE A 253 7.95 -18.68 -5.77
C ILE A 253 7.59 -17.27 -5.28
N ILE A 254 8.03 -16.23 -6.00
CA ILE A 254 7.75 -14.84 -5.62
C ILE A 254 6.26 -14.55 -5.67
N GLN A 255 5.56 -14.94 -6.74
CA GLN A 255 4.13 -14.69 -6.86
C GLN A 255 3.34 -15.35 -5.72
N LYS A 256 3.62 -16.62 -5.41
CA LYS A 256 2.95 -17.35 -4.32
C LYS A 256 3.29 -16.78 -2.95
N ALA A 257 4.55 -16.38 -2.72
CA ALA A 257 4.96 -15.78 -1.47
C ALA A 257 4.27 -14.43 -1.25
N VAL A 258 4.20 -13.58 -2.28
CA VAL A 258 3.48 -12.30 -2.23
C VAL A 258 2.00 -12.51 -1.93
N GLN A 259 1.32 -13.44 -2.62
CA GLN A 259 -0.09 -13.74 -2.34
C GLN A 259 -0.31 -14.22 -0.91
N LYS A 260 0.52 -15.15 -0.43
CA LYS A 260 0.39 -15.71 0.93
C LYS A 260 0.61 -14.65 2.01
N VAL A 261 1.60 -13.77 1.82
CA VAL A 261 1.86 -12.66 2.75
C VAL A 261 0.76 -11.61 2.64
N GLY A 262 0.21 -11.37 1.45
CA GLY A 262 -0.91 -10.46 1.23
C GLY A 262 -2.18 -10.85 1.96
N GLU A 263 -2.51 -12.15 1.98
CA GLU A 263 -3.59 -12.70 2.82
C GLU A 263 -3.35 -12.39 4.30
N ALA A 264 -2.14 -12.68 4.80
CA ALA A 264 -1.77 -12.47 6.19
C ALA A 264 -1.76 -10.98 6.59
N HIS A 265 -1.24 -10.12 5.71
CA HIS A 265 -1.24 -8.66 5.86
C HIS A 265 -2.67 -8.15 5.95
N THR A 266 -3.49 -8.49 4.97
CA THR A 266 -4.91 -8.07 4.90
C THR A 266 -5.67 -8.51 6.14
N GLN A 267 -5.49 -9.75 6.60
CA GLN A 267 -6.14 -10.25 7.81
C GLN A 267 -5.62 -9.52 9.06
N THR A 268 -4.31 -9.26 9.15
CA THR A 268 -3.71 -8.52 10.26
C THR A 268 -4.30 -7.12 10.37
N VAL A 269 -4.43 -6.40 9.26
CA VAL A 269 -5.02 -5.06 9.26
C VAL A 269 -6.49 -5.10 9.71
N LYS A 270 -7.29 -6.04 9.21
CA LYS A 270 -8.69 -6.21 9.65
C LYS A 270 -8.80 -6.48 11.14
N THR A 271 -8.03 -7.44 11.65
CA THR A 271 -7.99 -7.77 13.09
C THR A 271 -7.52 -6.58 13.91
N GLN A 272 -6.51 -5.85 13.46
CA GLN A 272 -6.08 -4.62 14.14
C GLN A 272 -7.18 -3.57 14.15
N GLU A 273 -7.89 -3.32 13.06
CA GLU A 273 -8.98 -2.32 13.06
C GLU A 273 -10.09 -2.66 14.08
N GLU A 274 -10.45 -3.95 14.20
CA GLU A 274 -11.41 -4.43 15.21
C GLU A 274 -10.91 -4.19 16.64
N GLU A 275 -9.64 -4.47 16.91
CA GLU A 275 -9.00 -4.27 18.22
C GLU A 275 -8.77 -2.78 18.54
N LEU A 276 -8.42 -1.99 17.53
CA LEU A 276 -7.99 -0.60 17.67
C LEU A 276 -9.13 0.32 18.09
N VAL A 277 -10.35 0.08 17.60
CA VAL A 277 -11.52 0.81 18.09
C VAL A 277 -11.71 0.60 19.59
N SER A 278 -11.56 -0.63 20.06
CA SER A 278 -11.66 -0.97 21.50
C SER A 278 -10.52 -0.34 22.30
N PHE A 279 -9.30 -0.37 21.78
CA PHE A 279 -8.13 0.30 22.36
C PHE A 279 -8.34 1.81 22.48
N PHE A 280 -8.80 2.50 21.41
CA PHE A 280 -9.04 3.94 21.48
C PHE A 280 -10.12 4.28 22.51
N LYS A 281 -11.19 3.48 22.60
CA LYS A 281 -12.20 3.64 23.66
C LYS A 281 -11.58 3.47 25.06
N SER A 282 -10.71 2.49 25.27
CA SER A 282 -10.03 2.30 26.57
C SER A 282 -9.07 3.43 26.93
N GLU A 283 -8.48 4.10 25.93
CA GLU A 283 -7.68 5.31 26.10
C GLU A 283 -8.53 6.58 26.31
N GLY A 284 -9.86 6.45 26.41
CA GLY A 284 -10.77 7.56 26.67
C GLY A 284 -11.22 8.33 25.43
N ILE A 285 -11.00 7.81 24.23
CA ILE A 285 -11.47 8.41 22.98
C ILE A 285 -12.96 8.19 22.82
N ASN A 286 -13.69 9.28 22.52
CA ASN A 286 -15.08 9.20 22.09
C ASN A 286 -15.15 8.74 20.62
N VAL A 287 -15.68 7.54 20.38
CA VAL A 287 -15.84 6.99 19.03
C VAL A 287 -17.26 7.19 18.53
N THR A 288 -17.42 7.87 17.39
CA THR A 288 -18.72 8.16 16.75
C THR A 288 -18.85 7.44 15.41
N TYR A 289 -20.10 7.20 15.02
CA TYR A 289 -20.47 6.55 13.75
C TYR A 289 -21.47 7.46 13.02
N PRO A 290 -20.99 8.52 12.33
CA PRO A 290 -21.87 9.43 11.62
C PRO A 290 -22.59 8.72 10.47
N ASP A 291 -23.78 9.21 10.09
CA ASP A 291 -24.42 8.78 8.84
C ASP A 291 -23.52 9.17 7.66
N LEU A 292 -23.21 8.21 6.80
CA LEU A 292 -22.28 8.36 5.69
C LEU A 292 -22.99 8.77 4.39
N GLU A 293 -24.31 8.63 4.28
CA GLU A 293 -25.02 9.03 3.05
C GLU A 293 -24.83 10.52 2.72
N PRO A 294 -24.94 11.46 3.67
CA PRO A 294 -24.65 12.87 3.38
C PRO A 294 -23.22 13.11 2.87
N PHE A 295 -22.24 12.32 3.32
CA PHE A 295 -20.87 12.40 2.82
C PHE A 295 -20.77 11.88 1.39
N ARG A 296 -21.43 10.76 1.06
CA ARG A 296 -21.47 10.21 -0.31
C ARG A 296 -22.16 11.15 -1.29
N GLU A 297 -23.24 11.80 -0.86
CA GLU A 297 -23.96 12.81 -1.64
C GLU A 297 -23.07 14.04 -1.91
N ALA A 298 -22.31 14.49 -0.92
CA ALA A 298 -21.38 15.61 -1.08
C ALA A 298 -20.25 15.34 -2.09
N MET A 299 -19.91 14.08 -2.36
CA MET A 299 -18.92 13.70 -3.38
C MET A 299 -19.47 13.62 -4.80
N GLN A 300 -20.80 13.65 -5.00
CA GLN A 300 -21.39 13.49 -6.35
C GLN A 300 -20.89 14.52 -7.38
N PRO A 301 -20.67 15.81 -7.05
CA PRO A 301 -20.09 16.77 -7.99
C PRO A 301 -18.68 16.36 -8.46
N LEU A 302 -17.85 15.83 -7.56
CA LEU A 302 -16.50 15.35 -7.87
C LEU A 302 -16.54 14.17 -8.84
N TYR A 303 -17.46 13.22 -8.64
CA TYR A 303 -17.58 12.06 -9.52
C TYR A 303 -17.97 12.47 -10.94
N LYS A 304 -18.93 13.39 -11.06
CA LYS A 304 -19.36 13.93 -12.36
C LYS A 304 -18.25 14.72 -13.04
N GLU A 305 -17.52 15.54 -12.29
CA GLU A 305 -16.36 16.27 -12.80
C GLU A 305 -15.29 15.32 -13.32
N PHE A 306 -14.98 14.26 -12.56
CA PHE A 306 -14.00 13.26 -12.96
C PHE A 306 -14.40 12.55 -14.26
N ASP A 307 -15.62 12.02 -14.33
CA ASP A 307 -16.13 11.32 -15.52
C ASP A 307 -16.16 12.24 -16.75
N ASN A 308 -16.54 13.52 -16.57
CA ASN A 308 -16.52 14.52 -17.64
C ASN A 308 -15.10 14.82 -18.14
N ASN A 309 -14.13 14.99 -17.23
CA ASN A 309 -12.75 15.30 -17.58
C ASN A 309 -12.04 14.13 -18.27
N ILE A 310 -12.36 12.89 -17.88
CA ILE A 310 -11.83 11.69 -18.53
C ILE A 310 -12.59 11.37 -19.84
N GLY A 311 -13.82 11.86 -19.98
CA GLY A 311 -14.69 11.60 -21.14
C GLY A 311 -15.28 10.19 -21.16
N GLN A 312 -15.27 9.49 -20.02
CA GLN A 312 -15.79 8.14 -19.86
C GLN A 312 -16.44 7.99 -18.48
N PRO A 313 -17.51 7.18 -18.34
CA PRO A 313 -18.18 6.95 -17.07
C PRO A 313 -17.38 5.96 -16.20
N ILE A 314 -16.18 6.36 -15.75
CA ILE A 314 -15.27 5.50 -14.99
C ILE A 314 -15.79 5.30 -13.57
N VAL A 315 -16.11 6.38 -12.86
CA VAL A 315 -16.48 6.34 -11.44
C VAL A 315 -17.78 5.58 -11.25
N SER A 316 -18.78 5.84 -12.09
CA SER A 316 -20.07 5.14 -12.04
C SER A 316 -19.93 3.65 -12.35
N LYS A 317 -19.07 3.26 -13.29
CA LYS A 317 -18.77 1.84 -13.55
C LYS A 317 -18.09 1.19 -12.36
N LEU A 318 -17.08 1.85 -11.78
CA LEU A 318 -16.36 1.32 -10.63
C LEU A 318 -17.29 1.15 -9.42
N ALA A 319 -18.12 2.15 -9.11
CA ALA A 319 -19.02 2.13 -7.98
C ALA A 319 -20.09 1.01 -8.03
N ALA A 320 -20.35 0.45 -9.22
CA ALA A 320 -21.35 -0.58 -9.48
C ALA A 320 -20.80 -2.03 -9.48
N MET A 321 -19.49 -2.24 -9.27
CA MET A 321 -18.86 -3.57 -9.25
C MET A 321 -18.96 -4.30 -7.90
#